data_AF-A0A6A3G985-F1
#
_entry.id   AF-A0A6A3G985-F1
#
_cell.length_a   1.000
_cell.length_b   1.000
_cell.length_c   1.000
_cell.angle_alpha   90.00
_cell.angle_beta   90.00
_cell.angle_gamma   90.00
#
_symmetry.space_group_name_H-M   'P 1'
#
loop_
_entity.id
_entity.type
_entity.pdbx_description
1 polymer ?
#
loop_
_entity_poly.entity_id
_entity_poly.type
_entity_poly.pdbx_seq_one_letter_code
_entity_poly.pdbx_strand_id
1 'polypeptide(L)'
;MKVLSGQFPMQKNVTVDGDISYNGRTWQELLPKLPQLAAYVPQTDKHFPALSVQETLEFAHACCPEEVASRHGREMLSHGTPEQNEAALRTAESLYKNYPDVVVEQLGLQTCRDTVIGNALKRGVSGGERRRVTTGDMEFGMKYATFMDEISTGLDSAATFDIVLRRRCSNSSTTFCC
;
A
#
# COMPACT_ATOMS: atom_id res chain seq x y z
N MET A 1 -16.20 -2.55 -3.18
CA MET A 1 -14.85 -2.61 -2.59
C MET A 1 -14.73 -1.93 -1.22
N LYS A 2 -15.21 -0.67 -1.03
CA LYS A 2 -15.07 0.07 0.25
C LYS A 2 -15.56 -0.66 1.51
N VAL A 3 -16.69 -1.38 1.43
CA VAL A 3 -17.23 -2.20 2.53
C VAL A 3 -16.26 -3.32 2.92
N LEU A 4 -15.68 -4.01 1.93
CA LEU A 4 -14.70 -5.09 2.11
C LEU A 4 -13.36 -4.60 2.68
N SER A 5 -13.01 -3.34 2.47
CA SER A 5 -11.83 -2.73 3.07
C SER A 5 -12.08 -2.10 4.45
N GLY A 6 -13.33 -2.10 4.94
CA GLY A 6 -13.69 -1.45 6.21
C GLY A 6 -13.67 0.08 6.17
N GLN A 7 -13.61 0.69 4.97
CA GLN A 7 -13.58 2.15 4.79
C GLN A 7 -14.96 2.76 4.54
N PHE A 8 -16.01 1.93 4.46
CA PHE A 8 -17.37 2.41 4.28
C PHE A 8 -18.04 2.67 5.64
N PRO A 9 -18.58 3.86 5.91
CA PRO A 9 -19.29 4.14 7.15
C PRO A 9 -20.62 3.38 7.15
N MET A 10 -20.72 2.33 7.96
CA MET A 10 -21.93 1.56 8.15
C MET A 10 -22.98 2.40 8.91
N GLN A 11 -23.79 3.16 8.17
CA GLN A 11 -24.93 3.92 8.71
C GLN A 11 -26.17 3.01 8.83
N LYS A 12 -27.16 3.47 9.61
CA LYS A 12 -28.40 2.71 9.93
C LYS A 12 -29.20 2.22 8.72
N ASN A 13 -28.95 2.77 7.52
CA ASN A 13 -29.75 2.52 6.32
C ASN A 13 -29.05 1.57 5.32
N VAL A 14 -27.92 0.97 5.71
CA VAL A 14 -27.12 0.10 4.83
C VAL A 14 -27.17 -1.32 5.36
N THR A 15 -27.80 -2.20 4.59
CA THR A 15 -27.83 -3.65 4.83
C THR A 15 -26.82 -4.34 3.93
N VAL A 16 -25.93 -5.13 4.51
CA VAL A 16 -25.04 -6.03 3.77
C VAL A 16 -25.69 -7.40 3.79
N ASP A 17 -25.88 -7.98 2.60
CA ASP A 17 -26.40 -9.34 2.43
C ASP A 17 -25.28 -10.30 2.03
N GLY A 18 -25.39 -11.55 2.47
CA GLY A 18 -24.36 -12.59 2.30
C GLY A 18 -23.30 -12.65 3.42
N ASP A 19 -22.47 -13.69 3.36
CA ASP A 19 -21.44 -13.97 4.37
C ASP A 19 -20.05 -13.54 3.91
N ILE A 20 -19.36 -12.77 4.75
CA ILE A 20 -17.99 -12.31 4.51
C ILE A 20 -17.11 -12.81 5.65
N SER A 21 -16.06 -13.55 5.30
CA SER A 21 -15.05 -14.01 6.24
C SER A 21 -13.64 -13.79 5.71
N TYR A 22 -12.69 -13.53 6.61
CA TYR A 22 -11.27 -13.40 6.30
C TYR A 22 -10.51 -14.43 7.13
N ASN A 23 -9.85 -15.39 6.48
CA ASN A 23 -9.13 -16.48 7.13
C ASN A 23 -9.97 -17.18 8.23
N GLY A 24 -11.25 -17.43 7.96
CA GLY A 24 -12.18 -18.10 8.89
C GLY A 24 -12.76 -17.23 10.00
N ARG A 25 -12.38 -15.95 10.13
CA ARG A 25 -13.00 -15.00 11.05
C ARG A 25 -14.09 -14.19 10.37
N THR A 26 -15.15 -13.87 11.09
CA THR A 26 -16.28 -13.09 10.54
C THR A 26 -15.87 -11.64 10.28
N TRP A 27 -16.49 -11.01 9.28
CA TRP A 27 -16.23 -9.59 8.96
C TRP A 27 -16.55 -8.66 10.14
N GLN A 28 -17.60 -8.95 10.92
CA GLN A 28 -18.00 -8.14 12.08
C GLN A 28 -16.93 -8.12 13.18
N GLU A 29 -16.30 -9.27 13.46
CA GLU A 29 -15.19 -9.36 14.43
C GLU A 29 -13.96 -8.58 13.97
N LEU A 30 -13.70 -8.59 12.66
CA LEU A 30 -12.51 -7.96 12.08
C LEU A 30 -12.70 -6.48 11.76
N LEU A 31 -13.94 -6.00 11.63
CA LEU A 31 -14.24 -4.62 11.22
C LEU A 31 -13.43 -3.54 11.98
N PRO A 32 -13.21 -3.62 13.31
CA PRO A 32 -12.40 -2.63 14.03
C PRO A 32 -10.92 -2.62 13.64
N LYS A 33 -10.39 -3.76 13.16
CA LYS A 33 -8.97 -3.95 12.78
C LYS A 33 -8.77 -3.96 11.26
N LEU A 34 -9.84 -4.12 10.49
CA LEU A 34 -9.82 -4.30 9.05
C LEU A 34 -9.09 -3.17 8.30
N PRO A 35 -9.24 -1.87 8.67
CA PRO A 35 -8.48 -0.80 8.01
C PRO A 35 -6.96 -0.91 8.20
N GLN A 36 -6.49 -1.63 9.23
CA GLN A 36 -5.06 -1.88 9.45
C GLN A 36 -4.56 -3.06 8.61
N LEU A 37 -5.45 -3.98 8.23
CA LEU A 37 -5.13 -5.23 7.53
C LEU A 37 -5.39 -5.15 6.01
N ALA A 38 -6.28 -4.27 5.58
CA ALA A 38 -6.69 -4.12 4.19
C ALA A 38 -6.37 -2.72 3.66
N ALA A 39 -5.69 -2.66 2.51
CA ALA A 39 -5.51 -1.46 1.71
C ALA A 39 -6.70 -1.26 0.76
N TYR A 40 -7.08 -0.01 0.53
CA TYR A 40 -8.05 0.37 -0.50
C TYR A 40 -7.47 1.48 -1.36
N VAL A 41 -7.33 1.22 -2.65
CA VAL A 41 -6.92 2.20 -3.66
C VAL A 41 -8.20 2.76 -4.30
N PRO A 42 -8.54 4.03 -4.04
CA PRO A 42 -9.73 4.65 -4.63
C PRO A 42 -9.55 4.90 -6.13
N GLN A 43 -10.66 5.11 -6.85
CA GLN A 43 -10.65 5.51 -8.27
C GLN A 43 -9.92 6.84 -8.51
N THR A 44 -9.97 7.78 -7.56
CA THR A 44 -9.35 9.11 -7.68
C THR A 44 -8.02 9.18 -6.93
N ASP A 45 -6.95 9.56 -7.61
CA ASP A 45 -5.65 9.81 -6.99
C ASP A 45 -5.63 11.20 -6.33
N LYS A 46 -5.45 11.24 -5.01
CA LYS A 46 -5.38 12.50 -4.24
C LYS A 46 -4.04 12.60 -3.54
N HIS A 47 -3.19 13.48 -4.04
CA HIS A 47 -1.84 13.70 -3.54
C HIS A 47 -1.60 15.20 -3.30
N PHE A 48 -0.61 15.51 -2.47
CA PHE A 48 -0.17 16.89 -2.30
C PHE A 48 0.60 17.35 -3.55
N PRO A 49 0.12 18.37 -4.29
CA PRO A 49 0.69 18.73 -5.59
C PRO A 49 2.07 19.41 -5.48
N ALA A 50 2.46 19.83 -4.27
CA ALA A 50 3.74 20.45 -4.00
C ALA A 50 4.86 19.43 -3.73
N LEU A 51 4.51 18.21 -3.30
CA LEU A 51 5.49 17.19 -2.94
C LEU A 51 5.99 16.45 -4.19
N SER A 52 7.24 16.00 -4.13
CA SER A 52 7.80 15.05 -5.08
C SER A 52 7.24 13.64 -4.87
N VAL A 53 7.46 12.76 -5.85
CA VAL A 53 7.13 11.34 -5.70
C VAL A 53 7.84 10.73 -4.50
N GLN A 54 9.13 11.00 -4.35
CA GLN A 54 9.92 10.51 -3.23
C GLN A 54 9.36 11.00 -1.88
N GLU A 55 9.14 12.31 -1.74
CA GLU A 55 8.64 12.91 -0.50
C GLU A 55 7.27 12.34 -0.11
N THR A 56 6.43 12.05 -1.11
CA THR A 56 5.11 11.45 -0.87
C THR A 56 5.23 10.04 -0.31
N LEU A 57 6.12 9.21 -0.87
CA LEU A 57 6.34 7.83 -0.40
C LEU A 57 7.06 7.80 0.95
N GLU A 58 8.01 8.70 1.19
CA GLU A 58 8.65 8.86 2.50
C GLU A 58 7.65 9.30 3.57
N PHE A 59 6.75 10.23 3.23
CA PHE A 59 5.67 10.64 4.12
C PHE A 59 4.72 9.48 4.43
N ALA A 60 4.32 8.71 3.42
CA ALA A 60 3.48 7.53 3.57
C ALA A 60 4.12 6.47 4.48
N HIS A 61 5.41 6.22 4.27
CA HIS A 61 6.21 5.33 5.10
C HIS A 61 6.28 5.81 6.55
N ALA A 62 6.57 7.10 6.78
CA ALA A 62 6.63 7.68 8.12
C ALA A 62 5.28 7.68 8.87
N CYS A 63 4.15 7.68 8.13
CA CYS A 63 2.82 7.54 8.72
C CYS A 63 2.48 6.11 9.13
N CYS A 64 3.25 5.12 8.70
CA CYS A 64 3.03 3.73 9.02
C CYS A 64 3.84 3.30 10.25
N PRO A 65 3.29 2.45 11.13
CA PRO A 65 4.07 1.90 12.23
C PRO A 65 5.21 1.02 11.70
N GLU A 66 6.38 1.13 12.33
CA GLU A 66 7.52 0.27 12.05
C GLU A 66 7.28 -1.15 12.55
N GLU A 67 6.94 -2.05 11.63
CA GLU A 67 6.58 -3.43 11.99
C GLU A 67 7.81 -4.25 12.42
N VAL A 68 9.00 -3.92 11.93
CA VAL A 68 10.27 -4.53 12.36
C VAL A 68 10.56 -4.22 13.84
N ALA A 69 10.21 -3.00 14.28
CA ALA A 69 10.29 -2.58 15.68
C ALA A 69 9.10 -3.08 16.52
N SER A 70 8.02 -3.54 15.87
CA SER A 70 6.88 -4.13 16.57
C SER A 70 7.32 -5.39 17.31
N ARG A 71 6.65 -5.68 18.42
CA ARG A 71 6.88 -6.89 19.22
C ARG A 71 6.82 -8.16 18.37
N HIS A 72 5.93 -8.20 17.39
CA HIS A 72 5.75 -9.35 16.51
C HIS A 72 6.91 -9.52 15.51
N GLY A 73 7.41 -8.42 14.93
CA GLY A 73 8.59 -8.46 14.06
C GLY A 73 9.84 -8.93 14.78
N ARG A 74 10.03 -8.49 16.03
CA ARG A 74 11.13 -8.94 16.91
C ARG A 74 11.03 -10.41 17.29
N GLU A 75 9.82 -10.90 17.58
CA GLU A 75 9.57 -12.32 17.86
C GLU A 75 9.91 -13.19 16.64
N MET A 76 9.56 -12.77 15.42
CA MET A 76 9.87 -13.51 14.19
C MET A 76 11.37 -13.63 13.89
N LEU A 77 12.18 -12.66 14.33
CA LEU A 77 13.64 -12.63 14.15
C LEU A 77 14.42 -13.22 15.35
N SER A 78 13.74 -13.88 16.30
CA SER A 78 14.34 -14.36 17.56
C SER A 78 14.74 -15.84 17.57
N HIS A 79 14.54 -16.57 16.48
CA HIS A 79 14.72 -18.02 16.41
C HIS A 79 16.17 -18.50 16.17
N GLY A 80 17.14 -17.59 15.95
CA GLY A 80 18.56 -17.91 15.71
C GLY A 80 19.46 -17.70 16.95
N THR A 81 20.79 -17.74 16.75
CA THR A 81 21.75 -17.38 17.81
C THR A 81 21.67 -15.88 18.14
N PRO A 82 22.09 -15.43 19.34
CA PRO A 82 22.02 -14.01 19.71
C PRO A 82 22.68 -13.07 18.70
N GLU A 83 23.82 -13.46 18.14
CA GLU A 83 24.57 -12.69 17.15
C GLU A 83 23.85 -12.65 15.79
N GLN A 84 23.23 -13.76 15.39
CA GLN A 84 22.44 -13.84 14.16
C GLN A 84 21.17 -13.00 14.25
N ASN A 85 20.50 -13.01 15.42
CA ASN A 85 19.29 -12.24 15.65
C ASN A 85 19.59 -10.73 15.61
N GLU A 86 20.70 -10.29 16.20
CA GLU A 86 21.11 -8.88 16.16
C GLU A 86 21.50 -8.44 14.73
N ALA A 87 22.20 -9.29 13.97
CA ALA A 87 22.52 -9.01 12.58
C ALA A 87 21.27 -8.96 11.69
N ALA A 88 20.32 -9.87 11.91
CA ALA A 88 19.03 -9.89 11.21
C ALA A 88 18.19 -8.64 11.52
N LEU A 89 18.15 -8.23 12.80
CA LEU A 89 17.45 -7.02 13.22
C LEU A 89 18.05 -5.77 12.55
N ARG A 90 19.39 -5.61 12.58
CA ARG A 90 20.08 -4.50 11.93
C ARG A 90 19.81 -4.45 10.42
N THR A 91 19.79 -5.62 9.78
CA THR A 91 19.50 -5.72 8.34
C THR A 91 18.05 -5.33 8.05
N ALA A 92 17.11 -5.82 8.85
CA ALA A 92 15.68 -5.51 8.71
C ALA A 92 15.38 -4.03 8.96
N GLU A 93 15.99 -3.41 9.97
CA GLU A 93 15.88 -1.96 10.23
C GLU A 93 16.44 -1.14 9.06
N SER A 94 17.59 -1.53 8.51
CA SER A 94 18.17 -0.87 7.34
C SER A 94 17.27 -1.00 6.10
N LEU A 95 16.68 -2.17 5.87
CA LEU A 95 15.74 -2.39 4.77
C LEU A 95 14.47 -1.57 4.96
N TYR A 96 13.93 -1.51 6.18
CA TYR A 96 12.73 -0.73 6.47
C TYR A 96 12.98 0.76 6.23
N LYS A 97 14.10 1.30 6.70
CA LYS A 97 14.46 2.71 6.50
C LYS A 97 14.57 3.10 5.03
N ASN A 98 15.07 2.20 4.17
CA ASN A 98 15.21 2.43 2.74
C ASN A 98 14.04 1.84 1.93
N TYR A 99 12.95 1.44 2.59
CA TYR A 99 11.81 0.82 1.91
C TYR A 99 11.12 1.74 0.88
N PRO A 100 11.01 3.07 1.08
CA PRO A 100 10.49 3.97 0.04
C PRO A 100 11.26 3.86 -1.28
N ASP A 101 12.59 3.72 -1.23
CA ASP A 101 13.42 3.58 -2.42
C ASP A 101 13.14 2.27 -3.17
N VAL A 102 12.94 1.19 -2.41
CA VAL A 102 12.56 -0.12 -2.96
C VAL A 102 11.21 -0.02 -3.69
N VAL A 103 10.23 0.68 -3.09
CA VAL A 103 8.91 0.88 -3.71
C VAL A 103 9.01 1.72 -4.99
N VAL A 104 9.85 2.75 -5.02
CA VAL A 104 10.10 3.56 -6.24
C VAL A 104 10.63 2.69 -7.38
N GLU A 105 11.63 1.85 -7.11
CA GLU A 105 12.23 0.97 -8.13
C GLU A 105 11.23 -0.09 -8.60
N GLN A 106 10.53 -0.72 -7.66
CA GLN A 106 9.53 -1.74 -7.93
C GLN A 106 8.41 -1.22 -8.82
N LEU A 107 7.92 0.00 -8.56
CA LEU A 107 6.84 0.63 -9.31
C LEU A 107 7.33 1.31 -10.60
N GLY A 108 8.63 1.34 -10.87
CA GLY A 108 9.16 1.94 -12.09
C GLY A 108 9.06 3.46 -12.09
N LEU A 109 9.18 4.09 -10.91
CA LEU A 109 9.03 5.54 -10.69
C LEU A 109 10.38 6.28 -10.63
N GLN A 110 11.50 5.60 -10.89
CA GLN A 110 12.85 6.16 -10.85
C GLN A 110 13.02 7.45 -11.67
N THR A 111 12.42 7.52 -12.86
CA THR A 111 12.55 8.69 -13.74
C THR A 111 11.80 9.92 -13.20
N CYS A 112 10.76 9.70 -12.38
CA CYS A 112 9.93 10.76 -11.81
C CYS A 112 10.14 10.96 -10.30
N ARG A 113 11.17 10.34 -9.71
CA ARG A 113 11.45 10.35 -8.26
C ARG A 113 11.43 11.76 -7.66
N ASP A 114 12.17 12.69 -8.26
CA ASP A 114 12.31 14.07 -7.80
C ASP A 114 11.32 15.04 -8.46
N THR A 115 10.39 14.51 -9.27
CA THR A 115 9.38 15.30 -9.96
C THR A 115 8.18 15.51 -9.04
N VAL A 116 7.68 16.75 -8.97
CA VAL A 116 6.46 17.08 -8.22
C VAL A 116 5.25 16.35 -8.82
N ILE A 117 4.35 15.85 -7.96
CA ILE A 117 3.14 15.15 -8.43
C ILE A 117 2.25 16.09 -9.26
N GLY A 118 2.16 17.35 -8.86
CA GLY A 118 1.35 18.35 -9.53
C GLY A 118 -0.16 18.09 -9.42
N ASN A 119 -0.94 18.88 -10.16
CA ASN A 119 -2.39 18.75 -10.27
C ASN A 119 -2.85 19.39 -11.60
N ALA A 120 -4.16 19.65 -11.75
CA ALA A 120 -4.69 20.30 -12.95
C ALA A 120 -4.13 21.72 -13.20
N LEU A 121 -3.63 22.41 -12.16
CA LEU A 121 -3.10 23.77 -12.25
C LEU A 121 -1.57 23.81 -12.34
N LYS A 122 -0.89 22.84 -11.74
CA LYS A 122 0.58 22.72 -11.69
C LYS A 122 1.00 21.46 -12.43
N ARG A 123 1.79 21.62 -13.50
CA ARG A 123 2.37 20.49 -14.22
C ARG A 123 3.20 19.63 -13.27
N GLY A 124 3.01 18.33 -13.36
CA GLY A 124 3.75 17.32 -12.61
C GLY A 124 3.86 16.03 -13.40
N VAL A 125 3.77 14.90 -12.70
CA VAL A 125 3.84 13.57 -13.31
C VAL A 125 2.64 13.25 -14.20
N SER A 126 2.82 12.30 -15.11
CA SER A 126 1.74 11.78 -15.97
C SER A 126 0.64 11.08 -15.16
N GLY A 127 -0.53 10.86 -15.77
CA GLY A 127 -1.64 10.15 -15.14
C GLY A 127 -1.27 8.73 -14.68
N GLY A 128 -0.54 7.98 -15.52
CA GLY A 128 -0.08 6.63 -15.19
C GLY A 128 1.01 6.59 -14.12
N GLU A 129 1.91 7.56 -14.10
CA GLU A 129 2.87 7.72 -12.98
C GLU A 129 2.13 8.02 -11.68
N ARG A 130 1.18 8.96 -11.70
CA ARG A 130 0.37 9.30 -10.52
C ARG A 130 -0.39 8.08 -9.99
N ARG A 131 -0.95 7.24 -10.87
CA ARG A 131 -1.65 6.02 -10.46
C ARG A 131 -0.71 5.03 -9.76
N ARG A 132 0.50 4.86 -10.29
CA ARG A 132 1.56 4.05 -9.66
C ARG A 132 1.96 4.61 -8.30
N VAL A 133 2.09 5.92 -8.16
CA VAL A 133 2.35 6.57 -6.86
C VAL A 133 1.24 6.26 -5.86
N THR A 134 -0.04 6.34 -6.24
CA THR A 134 -1.15 5.95 -5.37
C THR A 134 -1.09 4.48 -4.95
N THR A 135 -0.71 3.58 -5.87
CA THR A 135 -0.53 2.16 -5.54
C THR A 135 0.60 1.94 -4.53
N GLY A 136 1.72 2.66 -4.66
CA GLY A 136 2.85 2.58 -3.74
C GLY A 136 2.57 3.18 -2.37
N ASP A 137 1.86 4.32 -2.33
CA ASP A 137 1.38 4.93 -1.10
C ASP A 137 0.53 3.95 -0.26
N MET A 138 -0.36 3.21 -0.93
CA MET A 138 -1.19 2.19 -0.27
C MET A 138 -0.46 0.86 0.02
N GLU A 139 0.80 0.70 -0.40
CA GLU A 139 1.61 -0.49 -0.14
C GLU A 139 2.23 -0.48 1.26
N PHE A 140 2.43 0.72 1.84
CA PHE A 140 3.01 0.86 3.16
C PHE A 140 2.09 0.32 4.28
N GLY A 141 2.72 -0.21 5.33
CA GLY A 141 2.04 -0.73 6.51
C GLY A 141 1.48 -2.16 6.37
N MET A 142 2.16 -3.02 5.60
CA MET A 142 1.93 -4.48 5.48
C MET A 142 0.47 -4.91 5.46
N LYS A 143 -0.21 -4.55 4.38
CA LYS A 143 -1.63 -4.85 4.18
C LYS A 143 -1.79 -6.21 3.51
N TYR A 144 -2.42 -7.17 4.20
CA TYR A 144 -2.65 -8.54 3.72
C TYR A 144 -3.60 -8.64 2.52
N ALA A 145 -4.55 -7.70 2.43
CA ALA A 145 -5.48 -7.61 1.32
C ALA A 145 -5.40 -6.21 0.70
N THR A 146 -5.35 -6.12 -0.63
CA THR A 146 -5.40 -4.83 -1.34
C THR A 146 -6.59 -4.83 -2.29
N PHE A 147 -7.47 -3.85 -2.14
CA PHE A 147 -8.65 -3.66 -2.97
C PHE A 147 -8.45 -2.44 -3.87
N MET A 148 -8.34 -2.65 -5.17
CA MET A 148 -8.12 -1.58 -6.15
C MET A 148 -9.38 -1.35 -6.97
N ASP A 149 -9.91 -0.14 -6.88
CA ASP A 149 -11.17 0.25 -7.52
C ASP A 149 -10.90 0.97 -8.84
N GLU A 150 -11.39 0.42 -9.95
CA GLU A 150 -11.27 1.00 -11.29
C GLU A 150 -9.82 1.41 -11.63
N ILE A 151 -8.88 0.45 -11.48
CA ILE A 151 -7.45 0.75 -11.67
C ILE A 151 -7.09 1.12 -13.12
N SER A 152 -7.87 0.63 -14.09
CA SER A 152 -7.67 0.86 -15.53
C SER A 152 -8.31 2.15 -16.05
N THR A 153 -9.21 2.78 -15.30
CA THR A 153 -9.95 3.95 -15.77
C THR A 153 -9.02 5.13 -16.04
N GLY A 154 -9.01 5.60 -17.29
CA GLY A 154 -8.17 6.73 -17.71
C GLY A 154 -6.71 6.39 -18.00
N LEU A 155 -6.35 5.10 -18.05
CA LEU A 155 -5.04 4.61 -18.46
C LEU A 155 -5.10 3.86 -19.78
N ASP A 156 -3.99 3.85 -20.49
CA ASP A 156 -3.78 2.96 -21.63
C ASP A 156 -3.52 1.51 -21.15
N SER A 157 -3.68 0.56 -22.06
CA SER A 157 -3.54 -0.86 -21.74
C SER A 157 -2.14 -1.24 -21.27
N ALA A 158 -1.09 -0.56 -21.75
CA ALA A 158 0.28 -0.85 -21.36
C ALA A 158 0.56 -0.35 -19.93
N ALA A 159 0.14 0.87 -19.59
CA ALA A 159 0.24 1.36 -18.22
C ALA A 159 -0.57 0.51 -17.23
N THR A 160 -1.78 0.09 -17.62
CA THR A 160 -2.60 -0.81 -16.79
C THR A 160 -1.92 -2.15 -16.55
N PHE A 161 -1.36 -2.74 -17.62
CA PHE A 161 -0.65 -4.01 -17.52
C PHE A 161 0.60 -3.91 -16.61
N ASP A 162 1.37 -2.83 -16.75
CA ASP A 162 2.57 -2.59 -15.94
C ASP A 162 2.24 -2.49 -14.44
N ILE A 163 1.16 -1.78 -14.07
CA ILE A 163 0.69 -1.69 -12.67
C ILE A 163 0.33 -3.07 -12.12
N VAL A 164 -0.50 -3.83 -12.85
CA VAL A 164 -0.97 -5.15 -12.40
C VAL A 164 0.19 -6.15 -12.31
N LEU A 165 1.10 -6.12 -13.27
CA LEU A 165 2.26 -7.01 -13.29
C LEU A 165 3.20 -6.73 -12.12
N ARG A 166 3.57 -5.47 -11.90
CA ARG A 166 4.44 -5.07 -10.78
C ARG A 166 3.83 -5.45 -9.44
N ARG A 167 2.51 -5.28 -9.30
CA ARG A 167 1.81 -5.65 -8.07
C ARG A 167 1.78 -7.15 -7.81
N ARG A 168 1.73 -7.97 -8.87
CA ARG A 168 1.83 -9.44 -8.76
C ARG A 168 3.23 -9.91 -8.42
N CYS A 169 4.26 -9.25 -8.92
CA CYS A 169 5.65 -9.67 -8.71
C CYS A 169 6.18 -9.37 -7.30
N SER A 170 5.69 -8.32 -6.65
CA SER A 170 6.21 -7.93 -5.34
C SER A 170 5.43 -8.46 -4.15
N ASN A 171 4.10 -8.50 -4.20
CA ASN A 171 3.32 -8.72 -2.99
C ASN A 171 3.05 -10.19 -2.70
N SER A 172 3.37 -10.60 -1.46
CA SER A 172 2.84 -11.81 -0.84
C SER A 172 1.37 -11.68 -0.39
N SER A 173 0.74 -10.53 -0.67
CA SER A 173 -0.61 -10.16 -0.23
C SER A 173 -1.65 -10.33 -1.33
N THR A 174 -2.87 -10.71 -0.96
CA THR A 174 -3.94 -10.97 -1.94
C THR A 174 -4.46 -9.65 -2.51
N THR A 175 -4.42 -9.52 -3.84
CA THR A 175 -4.82 -8.30 -4.55
C THR A 175 -6.11 -8.54 -5.33
N PHE A 176 -7.11 -7.67 -5.12
CA PHE A 176 -8.39 -7.69 -5.81
C PHE A 176 -8.54 -6.41 -6.64
N CYS A 177 -8.78 -6.56 -7.94
CA CYS A 177 -9.03 -5.45 -8.85
C CYS A 177 -10.48 -5.51 -9.33
N CYS A 178 -11.15 -4.35 -9.35
CA CYS A 178 -12.44 -4.17 -10.00
C CYS A 178 -12.29 -3.40 -11.31
#